data_AF-A0A5D2P6M3-F1
#
_entry.id   AF-A0A5D2P6M3-F1
#
_cell.length_a   1.000
_cell.length_b   1.000
_cell.length_c   1.000
_cell.angle_alpha   90.00
_cell.angle_beta   90.00
_cell.angle_gamma   90.00
#
_symmetry.space_group_name_H-M   'P 1'
#
loop_
_entity.id
_entity.type
_entity.pdbx_description
1 polymer ?
#
loop_
_entity_poly.entity_id
_entity_poly.type
_entity_poly.pdbx_seq_one_letter_code
_entity_poly.pdbx_strand_id
1 'polypeptide(L)'
;MGDLFIWILSFFILIALIVLLVYQLMCLADLEFDYINPYDSSSRINSVVLPEFVVQGILCLFYLLTGHWIMALISAPYLYYDVRLVKTIDVRGGAERIYWQAFMYPERIEWRIAISA
;
A
#
# COMPACT_ATOMS: atom_id res chain seq x y z
N MET A 1 -15.22 -26.44 -1.09
CA MET A 1 -16.23 -25.36 -1.28
C MET A 1 -15.82 -24.07 -0.56
N GLY A 2 -15.32 -24.13 0.68
CA GLY A 2 -14.84 -22.93 1.41
C GLY A 2 -13.68 -22.21 0.74
N ASP A 3 -12.76 -22.94 0.09
CA ASP A 3 -11.61 -22.37 -0.60
C ASP A 3 -11.99 -21.42 -1.74
N LEU A 4 -13.08 -21.71 -2.46
CA LEU A 4 -13.57 -20.84 -3.53
C LEU A 4 -14.01 -19.47 -2.98
N PHE A 5 -14.67 -19.45 -1.83
CA PHE A 5 -15.08 -18.19 -1.19
C PHE A 5 -13.86 -17.39 -0.70
N ILE A 6 -12.83 -18.07 -0.19
CA ILE A 6 -11.56 -17.45 0.23
C ILE A 6 -10.87 -16.77 -0.95
N TRP A 7 -10.77 -17.46 -2.08
CA TRP A 7 -10.18 -16.93 -3.31
C TRP A 7 -10.98 -15.77 -3.90
N ILE A 8 -12.32 -15.87 -3.93
CA ILE A 8 -13.18 -14.78 -4.41
C ILE A 8 -13.05 -13.55 -3.50
N LEU A 9 -13.06 -13.71 -2.18
CA LEU A 9 -12.88 -12.60 -1.25
C LEU A 9 -11.50 -11.94 -1.43
N SER A 10 -10.45 -12.76 -1.52
CA SER A 10 -9.09 -12.30 -1.80
C SER A 10 -9.00 -11.49 -3.08
N PHE A 11 -9.72 -11.90 -4.13
CA PHE A 11 -9.73 -11.19 -5.41
C PHE A 11 -10.31 -9.78 -5.27
N PHE A 12 -11.42 -9.60 -4.53
CA PHE A 12 -11.97 -8.27 -4.28
C PHE A 12 -11.04 -7.39 -3.44
N ILE A 13 -10.33 -7.97 -2.46
CA ILE A 13 -9.34 -7.23 -1.65
C ILE A 13 -8.17 -6.77 -2.52
N LEU A 14 -7.68 -7.63 -3.42
CA LEU A 14 -6.62 -7.27 -4.38
C LEU A 14 -7.05 -6.15 -5.33
N ILE A 15 -8.30 -6.18 -5.84
CA ILE A 15 -8.83 -5.08 -6.65
C ILE A 15 -8.84 -3.77 -5.84
N ALA A 16 -9.30 -3.80 -4.59
CA ALA A 16 -9.31 -2.62 -3.74
C ALA A 16 -7.89 -2.05 -3.53
N LEU A 17 -6.89 -2.91 -3.33
CA LEU A 17 -5.48 -2.51 -3.23
C LEU A 17 -4.97 -1.85 -4.50
N ILE A 18 -5.25 -2.45 -5.67
CA ILE A 18 -4.86 -1.88 -6.97
C ILE A 18 -5.50 -0.49 -7.17
N VAL A 19 -6.78 -0.32 -6.81
CA VAL A 19 -7.46 0.99 -6.92
C VAL A 19 -6.81 2.04 -6.01
N LEU A 20 -6.45 1.67 -4.78
CA LEU A 20 -5.72 2.57 -3.86
C LEU A 20 -4.35 2.95 -4.43
N LEU A 21 -3.61 2.00 -5.01
CA LEU A 21 -2.32 2.27 -5.66
C LEU A 21 -2.46 3.18 -6.88
N VAL A 22 -3.44 2.93 -7.76
CA VAL A 22 -3.70 3.78 -8.93
C VAL A 22 -4.09 5.19 -8.51
N TYR A 23 -4.87 5.35 -7.43
CA TYR A 23 -5.20 6.68 -6.90
C TYR A 23 -3.95 7.44 -6.44
N GLN A 24 -3.01 6.77 -5.76
CA GLN A 24 -1.74 7.37 -5.37
C GLN A 24 -0.91 7.77 -6.58
N LEU A 25 -0.88 6.92 -7.63
CA LEU A 25 -0.14 7.17 -8.87
C LEU A 25 -0.74 8.35 -9.65
N MET A 26 -2.07 8.49 -9.67
CA MET A 26 -2.76 9.64 -10.26
C MET A 26 -2.43 10.93 -9.51
N CYS A 27 -2.45 10.91 -8.18
CA CYS A 27 -2.06 12.08 -7.37
C CYS A 27 -0.58 12.45 -7.55
N LEU A 28 0.29 11.47 -7.85
CA LEU A 28 1.69 11.71 -8.16
C LEU A 28 1.86 12.33 -9.55
N ALA A 29 1.13 11.83 -10.55
CA ALA A 29 1.11 12.39 -11.89
C ALA A 29 0.60 13.84 -11.90
N ASP A 30 -0.47 14.14 -11.15
CA ASP A 30 -0.97 15.51 -10.97
C ASP A 30 0.12 16.46 -10.41
N LEU A 31 1.05 15.92 -9.61
CA LEU A 31 2.20 16.65 -9.09
C LEU A 31 3.33 16.83 -10.11
N GLU A 32 3.60 15.82 -10.94
CA GLU A 32 4.62 15.86 -11.99
C GLU A 32 4.31 16.91 -13.05
N PHE A 33 3.03 17.06 -13.41
CA PHE A 33 2.57 18.05 -14.38
C PHE A 33 2.28 19.43 -13.75
N ASP A 34 2.68 19.65 -12.50
CA ASP A 34 2.59 20.92 -11.75
C ASP A 34 1.16 21.52 -11.69
N TYR A 35 0.13 20.66 -11.78
CA TYR A 35 -1.28 21.08 -11.84
C TYR A 35 -1.86 21.47 -10.48
N ILE A 36 -1.24 21.03 -9.37
CA ILE A 36 -1.78 21.17 -8.02
C ILE A 36 -0.69 21.44 -6.99
N ASN A 37 -1.02 22.19 -5.94
CA ASN A 37 -0.07 22.52 -4.87
C ASN A 37 0.45 21.23 -4.21
N PRO A 38 1.77 21.05 -4.06
CA PRO A 38 2.36 19.91 -3.38
C PRO A 38 1.83 19.71 -1.96
N TYR A 39 1.41 20.77 -1.26
CA TYR A 39 0.81 20.63 0.07
C TYR A 39 -0.56 19.95 0.06
N ASP A 40 -1.42 20.25 -0.92
CA ASP A 40 -2.77 19.66 -0.98
C ASP A 40 -2.72 18.20 -1.43
N SER A 41 -1.88 17.90 -2.42
CA SER A 41 -1.55 16.52 -2.79
C SER A 41 -0.87 15.80 -1.63
N SER A 42 -0.11 16.52 -0.78
CA SER A 42 0.53 16.03 0.46
C SER A 42 -0.40 15.63 1.61
N SER A 43 -1.66 16.00 1.53
CA SER A 43 -2.65 15.54 2.51
C SER A 43 -3.43 14.32 2.00
N ARG A 44 -3.68 14.26 0.68
CA ARG A 44 -4.53 13.25 0.03
C ARG A 44 -3.92 11.85 -0.06
N ILE A 45 -2.70 11.70 -0.56
CA ILE A 45 -1.95 10.43 -0.48
C ILE A 45 -1.69 10.00 0.99
N ASN A 46 -1.54 10.90 1.97
CA ASN A 46 -1.36 10.51 3.39
C ASN A 46 -2.58 9.74 3.92
N SER A 47 -3.77 10.25 3.58
CA SER A 47 -5.01 9.65 4.02
C SER A 47 -5.31 8.34 3.30
N VAL A 48 -4.65 8.08 2.16
CA VAL A 48 -4.82 6.88 1.33
C VAL A 48 -3.71 5.83 1.56
N VAL A 49 -2.51 6.22 1.97
CA VAL A 49 -1.39 5.29 2.22
C VAL A 49 -1.61 4.48 3.51
N LEU A 50 -2.19 5.09 4.55
CA LEU A 50 -2.55 4.41 5.79
C LEU A 50 -3.58 3.28 5.58
N PRO A 51 -4.73 3.51 4.90
CA PRO A 51 -5.68 2.43 4.65
C PRO A 51 -5.11 1.34 3.75
N GLU A 52 -4.18 1.64 2.83
CA GLU A 52 -3.49 0.61 2.06
C GLU A 52 -2.70 -0.37 2.95
N PHE A 53 -1.89 0.14 3.88
CA PHE A 53 -1.14 -0.71 4.83
C PHE A 53 -2.08 -1.58 5.67
N VAL A 54 -3.22 -1.03 6.08
CA VAL A 54 -4.23 -1.78 6.84
C VAL A 54 -4.84 -2.89 5.99
N VAL A 55 -5.25 -2.60 4.75
CA VAL A 55 -5.85 -3.60 3.85
C VAL A 55 -4.86 -4.70 3.51
N GLN A 56 -3.60 -4.36 3.25
CA GLN A 56 -2.54 -5.33 2.98
C GLN A 56 -2.25 -6.22 4.22
N GLY A 57 -2.21 -5.63 5.42
CA GLY A 57 -2.06 -6.37 6.67
C GLY A 57 -3.22 -7.33 6.93
N ILE A 58 -4.46 -6.90 6.64
CA ILE A 58 -5.65 -7.74 6.71
C ILE A 58 -5.53 -8.90 5.71
N LEU A 59 -5.08 -8.65 4.48
CA LEU A 59 -4.90 -9.70 3.46
C LEU A 59 -3.85 -10.74 3.88
N CYS A 60 -2.71 -10.29 4.41
CA CYS A 60 -1.67 -11.17 4.94
C CYS A 60 -2.17 -12.04 6.11
N LEU A 61 -2.89 -11.44 7.06
CA LEU A 61 -3.50 -12.17 8.18
C LEU A 61 -4.58 -13.16 7.69
N PHE A 62 -5.35 -12.77 6.69
CA PHE A 62 -6.37 -13.61 6.07
C PHE A 62 -5.76 -14.87 5.43
N TYR A 63 -4.64 -14.74 4.71
CA TYR A 63 -3.92 -15.92 4.18
C TYR A 63 -3.31 -16.79 5.27
N LEU A 64 -2.84 -16.19 6.36
CA LEU A 64 -2.27 -16.93 7.50
C LEU A 64 -3.34 -17.74 8.24
N LEU A 65 -4.52 -17.16 8.46
CA LEU A 65 -5.66 -17.82 9.10
C LEU A 65 -6.31 -18.89 8.23
N THR A 66 -6.32 -18.70 6.91
CA THR A 66 -6.87 -19.69 5.96
C THR A 66 -5.88 -20.82 5.64
N GLY A 67 -4.67 -20.83 6.21
CA GLY A 67 -3.68 -21.88 6.03
C GLY A 67 -2.95 -21.84 4.68
N HIS A 68 -3.01 -20.72 3.96
CA HIS A 68 -2.33 -20.51 2.69
C HIS A 68 -0.92 -19.95 2.90
N TRP A 69 -0.05 -20.76 3.50
CA TRP A 69 1.29 -20.38 3.96
C TRP A 69 2.20 -19.80 2.87
N ILE A 70 2.09 -20.27 1.62
CA ILE A 70 2.92 -19.77 0.50
C ILE A 70 2.57 -18.31 0.19
N MET A 71 1.28 -17.96 0.14
CA MET A 71 0.83 -16.59 -0.12
C MET A 71 1.13 -15.67 1.06
N ALA A 72 1.04 -16.19 2.29
CA ALA A 72 1.48 -15.47 3.48
C ALA A 72 3.00 -15.20 3.47
N LEU A 73 3.82 -16.14 2.99
CA LEU A 73 5.27 -15.96 2.85
C LEU A 73 5.64 -14.91 1.80
N ILE A 74 4.89 -14.83 0.70
CA ILE A 74 5.10 -13.80 -0.35
C ILE A 74 4.69 -12.41 0.15
N SER A 75 3.62 -12.31 0.94
CA SER A 75 3.12 -11.04 1.50
C SER A 75 3.88 -10.58 2.77
N ALA A 76 4.54 -11.49 3.48
CA ALA A 76 5.34 -11.18 4.67
C ALA A 76 6.45 -10.13 4.47
N PRO A 77 7.31 -10.18 3.43
CA PRO A 77 8.32 -9.15 3.22
C PRO A 77 7.69 -7.78 2.98
N TYR A 78 6.58 -7.70 2.24
CA TYR A 78 5.85 -6.46 2.00
C TYR A 78 5.34 -5.85 3.31
N LEU A 79 4.64 -6.66 4.11
CA LEU A 79 4.12 -6.22 5.42
C LEU A 79 5.25 -5.79 6.36
N TYR A 80 6.39 -6.48 6.34
CA TYR A 80 7.56 -6.11 7.14
C TYR A 80 8.12 -4.74 6.74
N TYR A 81 8.21 -4.47 5.44
CA TYR A 81 8.63 -3.15 4.93
C TYR A 81 7.67 -2.05 5.38
N ASP A 82 6.37 -2.28 5.28
CA ASP A 82 5.34 -1.32 5.69
C ASP A 82 5.39 -1.00 7.17
N VAL A 83 5.48 -2.03 8.02
CA VAL A 83 5.58 -1.86 9.48
C VAL A 83 6.86 -1.11 9.86
N ARG A 84 7.98 -1.43 9.20
CA ARG A 84 9.25 -0.72 9.42
C ARG A 84 9.13 0.76 9.02
N LEU A 85 8.44 1.03 7.93
CA LEU A 85 8.19 2.39 7.45
C LEU A 85 7.35 3.16 8.48
N VAL A 86 6.21 2.62 8.90
CA VAL A 86 5.31 3.23 9.92
C VAL A 86 6.05 3.48 11.23
N LYS A 87 6.83 2.51 11.72
CA LYS A 87 7.62 2.67 12.94
C LYS A 87 8.68 3.76 12.82
N THR A 88 9.29 3.90 11.65
CA THR A 88 10.27 4.97 11.38
C THR A 88 9.61 6.35 11.34
N ILE A 89 8.36 6.42 10.88
CA ILE A 89 7.55 7.65 10.79
C ILE A 89 7.13 8.12 12.19
N ASP A 90 6.63 7.22 13.03
CA ASP A 90 6.21 7.51 14.41
C ASP A 90 7.37 8.08 15.26
N VAL A 91 8.54 7.45 15.16
CA VAL A 91 9.75 7.88 15.89
C VAL A 91 10.26 9.27 15.44
N ARG A 92 9.98 9.68 14.19
CA ARG A 92 10.47 10.95 13.61
C ARG A 92 9.41 12.04 13.53
N GLY A 93 8.23 11.82 14.11
CA GLY A 93 7.21 12.83 14.36
C GLY A 93 6.69 13.56 13.11
N GLY A 94 6.41 12.87 12.00
CA GLY A 94 5.82 13.56 10.85
C GLY A 94 5.23 12.65 9.78
N ALA A 95 3.89 12.65 9.69
CA ALA A 95 3.13 12.07 8.57
C ALA A 95 3.49 12.73 7.22
N GLU A 96 3.99 13.96 7.27
CA GLU A 96 4.50 14.73 6.14
C GLU A 96 5.71 14.07 5.44
N ARG A 97 6.44 13.16 6.11
CA ARG A 97 7.60 12.46 5.53
C ARG A 97 7.24 11.27 4.64
N ILE A 98 6.04 10.71 4.77
CA ILE A 98 5.58 9.61 3.89
C ILE A 98 5.58 10.09 2.43
N TYR A 99 5.26 11.37 2.24
CA TYR A 99 5.34 12.05 0.96
C TYR A 99 6.74 12.13 0.40
N TRP A 100 7.68 12.68 1.16
CA TRP A 100 9.03 12.86 0.64
C TRP A 100 9.70 11.52 0.33
N GLN A 101 9.36 10.43 1.03
CA GLN A 101 9.88 9.11 0.72
C GLN A 101 9.18 8.41 -0.47
N ALA A 102 7.90 8.67 -0.71
CA ALA A 102 7.15 8.17 -1.87
C ALA A 102 7.43 9.01 -3.13
N PHE A 103 7.59 10.32 -2.99
CA PHE A 103 7.89 11.29 -4.04
C PHE A 103 9.36 11.23 -4.51
N MET A 104 10.32 11.07 -3.59
CA MET A 104 11.76 11.04 -3.93
C MET A 104 12.23 9.68 -4.49
N TYR A 105 11.38 8.65 -4.48
CA TYR A 105 11.70 7.32 -5.00
C TYR A 105 10.52 6.76 -5.83
N PRO A 106 10.28 7.24 -7.06
CA PRO A 106 9.23 6.72 -7.94
C PRO A 106 9.36 5.21 -8.20
N GLU A 107 10.59 4.67 -8.22
CA GLU A 107 10.85 3.23 -8.30
C GLU A 107 10.17 2.43 -7.17
N ARG A 108 9.89 3.06 -6.01
CA ARG A 108 9.21 2.42 -4.87
C ARG A 108 7.78 2.01 -5.21
N ILE A 109 7.06 2.77 -6.06
CA ILE A 109 5.69 2.43 -6.47
C ILE A 109 5.72 1.29 -7.49
N GLU A 110 6.70 1.28 -8.39
CA GLU A 110 6.90 0.19 -9.35
C GLU A 110 7.18 -1.14 -8.65
N TRP A 111 8.05 -1.16 -7.64
CA TRP A 111 8.29 -2.35 -6.81
C TRP A 111 7.04 -2.79 -6.03
N ARG A 112 6.18 -1.85 -5.60
CA ARG A 112 4.93 -2.18 -4.91
C ARG A 112 3.92 -2.81 -5.88
N ILE A 113 3.81 -2.31 -7.10
CA ILE A 113 2.95 -2.87 -8.15
C ILE A 113 3.45 -4.26 -8.57
N ALA A 114 4.77 -4.43 -8.77
CA ALA A 114 5.35 -5.71 -9.16
C ALA A 114 5.22 -6.84 -8.11
N ILE A 115 4.97 -6.49 -6.84
CA ILE A 115 4.76 -7.46 -5.75
C ILE A 115 3.27 -7.72 -5.48
N SER A 116 2.40 -6.78 -5.86
CA SER A 116 0.93 -6.90 -5.69
C SER A 116 0.19 -7.38 -6.96
N ALA A 117 0.88 -7.51 -8.09
CA ALA A 117 0.43 -8.10 -9.36
C ALA A 117 1.01 -9.51 -9.56
#